data_AF-A0A537SBX5-F1
#
_entry.id   AF-A0A537SBX5-F1
#
_cell.length_a   1.000
_cell.length_b   1.000
_cell.length_c   1.000
_cell.angle_alpha   90.00
_cell.angle_beta   90.00
_cell.angle_gamma   90.00
#
_symmetry.space_group_name_H-M   'P 1'
#
loop_
_entity.id
_entity.type
_entity.pdbx_description
1 polymer ?
#
loop_
_entity_poly.entity_id
_entity_poly.type
_entity_poly.pdbx_seq_one_letter_code
_entity_poly.pdbx_strand_id
1 'polypeptide(L)'
;MRKLRCISSSEVFGGFAVQETGTRNGAFGAEKFGFEGLEAVHWNLTAPRLYEYAIADREAELAYGGALAAETGVHTGRSPKDKFIVKDAMTERTVWWDNNGSITPEQFGRLHQDF
;
A
#
# COMPACT_ATOMS: atom_id res chain seq x y z
N MET A 1 5.09 -0.69 -26.89
CA MET A 1 3.83 -0.23 -26.27
C MET A 1 3.31 -1.35 -25.37
N ARG A 2 3.31 -1.20 -24.03
CA ARG A 2 2.90 -2.28 -23.10
C ARG A 2 1.37 -2.24 -22.92
N LYS A 3 0.70 -3.37 -23.10
CA LYS A 3 -0.77 -3.49 -23.16
C LYS A 3 -1.35 -3.42 -21.75
N LEU A 4 -2.10 -2.36 -21.45
CA LEU A 4 -2.97 -2.30 -20.27
C LEU A 4 -4.05 -3.36 -20.42
N ARG A 5 -4.31 -4.13 -19.35
CA ARG A 5 -5.39 -5.13 -19.33
C ARG A 5 -6.38 -4.70 -18.27
N CYS A 6 -7.63 -4.49 -18.68
CA CYS A 6 -8.76 -4.41 -17.77
C CYS A 6 -9.10 -5.85 -17.39
N ILE A 7 -9.04 -6.19 -16.11
CA ILE A 7 -9.37 -7.53 -15.62
C ILE A 7 -10.72 -7.42 -14.93
N SER A 8 -11.71 -8.13 -15.48
CA SER A 8 -13.01 -8.35 -14.85
C SER A 8 -13.42 -9.81 -15.07
N SER A 9 -12.73 -10.76 -14.44
CA SER A 9 -13.14 -12.16 -14.55
C SER A 9 -12.86 -12.94 -13.28
N SER A 10 -13.95 -13.34 -12.64
CA SER A 10 -14.08 -14.55 -11.86
C SER A 10 -14.10 -15.75 -12.82
N GLU A 11 -12.98 -16.44 -12.99
CA GLU A 11 -12.96 -17.82 -13.49
C GLU A 11 -12.38 -18.71 -12.39
N VAL A 12 -13.23 -19.59 -11.84
CA VAL A 12 -12.94 -20.45 -10.70
C VAL A 12 -12.67 -21.86 -11.21
N PHE A 13 -11.42 -22.33 -11.07
CA PHE A 13 -11.10 -23.75 -11.03
C PHE A 13 -9.90 -23.98 -10.10
N GLY A 14 -10.14 -24.66 -8.97
CA GLY A 14 -9.13 -25.43 -8.24
C GLY A 14 -7.94 -24.66 -7.67
N GLY A 15 -8.20 -23.64 -6.87
CA GLY A 15 -7.22 -22.84 -6.13
C GLY A 15 -7.87 -21.51 -5.75
N PHE A 16 -7.65 -20.98 -4.55
CA PHE A 16 -8.14 -19.65 -4.21
C PHE A 16 -7.44 -18.64 -5.13
N ALA A 17 -8.12 -18.25 -6.21
CA ALA A 17 -7.64 -17.24 -7.12
C ALA A 17 -7.89 -15.87 -6.49
N VAL A 18 -6.84 -15.05 -6.39
CA VAL A 18 -6.93 -13.67 -5.91
C VAL A 18 -7.92 -12.90 -6.78
N GLN A 19 -8.91 -12.25 -6.17
CA GLN A 19 -9.87 -11.44 -6.91
C GLN A 19 -9.21 -10.14 -7.37
N GLU A 20 -8.88 -10.03 -8.66
CA GLU A 20 -8.33 -8.80 -9.22
C GLU A 20 -9.41 -7.94 -9.91
N THR A 21 -9.39 -6.63 -9.66
CA THR A 21 -10.26 -5.66 -10.35
C THR A 21 -9.47 -4.43 -10.80
N GLY A 22 -9.98 -3.75 -11.82
CA GLY A 22 -9.40 -2.49 -12.31
C GLY A 22 -8.40 -2.68 -13.45
N THR A 23 -7.70 -1.60 -13.77
CA THR A 23 -6.72 -1.60 -14.88
C THR A 23 -5.32 -1.55 -14.32
N ARG A 24 -4.43 -2.44 -14.77
CA ARG A 24 -3.01 -2.38 -14.43
C ARG A 24 -2.11 -2.77 -15.59
N ASN A 25 -0.81 -2.61 -15.37
CA ASN A 25 0.19 -3.21 -16.22
C ASN A 25 0.21 -4.74 -16.00
N GLY A 26 -0.24 -5.51 -16.99
CA GLY A 26 -0.31 -6.97 -16.89
C GLY A 26 1.05 -7.65 -16.64
N ALA A 27 2.17 -6.97 -16.92
CA ALA A 27 3.51 -7.50 -16.68
C ALA A 27 3.95 -7.44 -15.20
N PHE A 28 3.18 -6.77 -14.33
CA PHE A 28 3.48 -6.59 -12.91
C PHE A 28 2.22 -6.86 -12.08
N GLY A 29 2.13 -8.05 -11.49
CA GLY A 29 1.13 -8.35 -10.46
C GLY A 29 1.65 -8.07 -9.06
N ALA A 30 0.79 -8.26 -8.06
CA ALA A 30 1.09 -7.98 -6.66
C ALA A 30 2.24 -8.85 -6.12
N GLU A 31 2.37 -10.07 -6.64
CA GLU A 31 3.41 -11.04 -6.28
C GLU A 31 4.83 -10.51 -6.55
N LYS A 32 5.00 -9.63 -7.55
CA LYS A 32 6.31 -9.03 -7.85
C LYS A 32 6.77 -8.01 -6.81
N PHE A 33 5.86 -7.58 -5.95
CA PHE A 33 6.14 -6.65 -4.85
C PHE A 33 6.25 -7.39 -3.50
N GLY A 34 6.20 -8.73 -3.50
CA GLY A 34 6.31 -9.55 -2.30
C GLY A 34 4.99 -9.76 -1.55
N PHE A 35 3.84 -9.41 -2.16
CA PHE A 35 2.54 -9.69 -1.56
C PHE A 35 2.05 -11.10 -1.92
N GLU A 36 1.75 -11.90 -0.90
CA GLU A 36 1.27 -13.28 -1.02
C GLU A 36 -0.01 -13.47 -0.20
N GLY A 37 -0.76 -14.54 -0.45
CA GLY A 37 -1.95 -14.90 0.36
C GLY A 37 -3.11 -13.89 0.30
N LEU A 38 -3.17 -13.07 -0.76
CA LEU A 38 -4.18 -12.02 -0.90
C LEU A 38 -5.57 -12.58 -1.23
N GLU A 39 -6.61 -12.05 -0.60
CA GLU A 39 -7.99 -12.31 -1.00
C GLU A 39 -8.35 -11.57 -2.30
N ALA A 40 -8.01 -10.28 -2.36
CA ALA A 40 -8.34 -9.41 -3.48
C ALA A 40 -7.26 -8.34 -3.73
N VAL A 41 -7.19 -7.84 -4.97
CA VAL A 41 -6.39 -6.68 -5.35
C VAL A 41 -7.21 -5.73 -6.22
N HIS A 42 -7.36 -4.50 -5.77
CA HIS A 42 -8.13 -3.47 -6.46
C HIS A 42 -7.18 -2.42 -7.07
N TRP A 43 -6.96 -2.50 -8.37
CA TRP A 43 -6.01 -1.65 -9.09
C TRP A 43 -6.65 -0.35 -9.56
N ASN A 44 -6.01 0.78 -9.23
CA ASN A 44 -6.38 2.10 -9.76
C ASN A 44 -7.88 2.41 -9.56
N LEU A 45 -8.41 2.15 -8.36
CA LEU A 45 -9.77 2.52 -8.00
C LEU A 45 -9.99 4.02 -8.21
N THR A 46 -11.18 4.37 -8.69
CA THR A 46 -11.61 5.76 -8.80
C THR A 46 -12.05 6.28 -7.43
N ALA A 47 -12.09 7.61 -7.28
CA ALA A 47 -12.54 8.23 -6.03
C ALA A 47 -13.93 7.73 -5.54
N PRO A 48 -14.97 7.57 -6.39
CA PRO A 48 -16.25 7.01 -5.93
C PRO A 48 -16.13 5.59 -5.37
N ARG A 49 -15.29 4.73 -5.96
CA ARG A 49 -15.06 3.38 -5.42
C ARG A 49 -14.34 3.42 -4.09
N LEU A 50 -13.32 4.27 -3.94
CA LEU A 50 -12.63 4.47 -2.67
C LEU A 50 -13.59 4.95 -1.57
N TYR A 51 -14.53 5.83 -1.90
CA TYR A 51 -15.59 6.26 -0.98
C TYR A 51 -16.47 5.07 -0.53
N GLU A 52 -16.93 4.26 -1.48
CA GLU A 52 -17.78 3.09 -1.17
C GLU A 52 -17.08 2.11 -0.21
N TYR A 53 -15.80 1.80 -0.46
CA TYR A 53 -15.01 0.93 0.43
C TYR A 53 -14.85 1.53 1.83
N ALA A 54 -14.36 2.78 1.92
CA ALA A 54 -14.09 3.42 3.21
C ALA A 54 -15.34 3.53 4.10
N ILE A 55 -16.52 3.78 3.50
CA ILE A 55 -17.80 3.84 4.22
C ILE A 55 -18.28 2.43 4.62
N ALA A 56 -18.20 1.46 3.70
CA ALA A 56 -18.63 0.09 3.97
C ALA A 56 -17.81 -0.57 5.09
N ASP A 57 -16.51 -0.29 5.13
CA ASP A 57 -15.58 -0.83 6.13
C ASP A 57 -15.57 -0.03 7.44
N ARG A 58 -16.34 1.08 7.49
CA ARG A 58 -16.45 1.98 8.64
C ARG A 58 -15.12 2.64 9.01
N GLU A 59 -14.30 2.93 8.02
CA GLU A 59 -13.03 3.65 8.17
C GLU A 59 -13.21 5.17 8.04
N ALA A 60 -14.33 5.62 7.46
CA ALA A 60 -14.68 7.02 7.31
C ALA A 60 -16.19 7.26 7.22
N GLU A 61 -16.60 8.50 7.46
CA GLU A 61 -17.98 8.97 7.36
C GLU A 61 -18.12 10.12 6.36
N LEU A 62 -19.35 10.35 5.88
CA LEU A 62 -19.64 11.52 5.05
C LEU A 62 -19.99 12.73 5.93
N ALA A 63 -19.18 13.77 5.84
CA ALA A 63 -19.50 15.06 6.41
C ALA A 63 -20.56 15.80 5.57
N TYR A 64 -21.18 16.82 6.18
CA TYR A 64 -22.05 17.73 5.44
C TYR A 64 -21.32 18.33 4.24
N GLY A 65 -21.91 18.22 3.05
CA GLY A 65 -21.29 18.63 1.79
C GLY A 65 -20.53 17.53 1.03
N GLY A 66 -20.53 16.29 1.53
CA GLY A 66 -20.02 15.12 0.79
C GLY A 66 -18.51 14.88 0.90
N ALA A 67 -17.83 15.59 1.80
CA ALA A 67 -16.43 15.31 2.13
C ALA A 67 -16.33 14.01 2.94
N LEU A 68 -15.28 13.23 2.68
CA LEU A 68 -14.95 12.04 3.47
C LEU A 68 -14.17 12.47 4.72
N ALA A 69 -14.66 12.12 5.90
CA ALA A 69 -14.06 12.44 7.19
C ALA A 69 -13.61 11.14 7.88
N ALA A 70 -12.32 11.03 8.18
CA ALA A 70 -11.72 9.89 8.86
C ALA A 70 -10.99 10.34 10.14
N GLU A 71 -10.96 9.48 11.15
CA GLU A 71 -10.25 9.71 12.41
C GLU A 71 -8.97 8.85 12.47
N THR A 72 -7.82 9.48 12.71
CA THR A 72 -6.51 8.79 12.73
C THR A 72 -6.06 8.37 14.14
N GLY A 73 -6.96 8.47 15.12
CA GLY A 73 -6.71 8.11 16.52
C GLY A 73 -5.62 8.95 17.16
N VAL A 74 -4.69 8.30 17.87
CA VAL A 74 -3.61 8.98 18.63
C VAL A 74 -2.59 9.69 17.73
N HIS A 75 -2.46 9.27 16.47
CA HIS A 75 -1.49 9.82 15.52
C HIS A 75 -2.14 10.91 14.65
N THR A 76 -2.37 12.08 15.25
CA THR A 76 -3.02 13.24 14.61
C THR A 76 -2.04 14.14 13.84
N GLY A 77 -0.77 13.75 13.74
CA GLY A 77 0.27 14.51 13.07
C GLY A 77 1.46 13.63 12.67
N ARG A 78 2.56 14.26 12.26
CA ARG A 78 3.79 13.54 11.91
C ARG A 78 4.45 12.96 13.18
N SER A 79 5.00 11.76 13.07
CA SER A 79 5.92 11.17 14.05
C SER A 79 7.36 11.27 13.55
N PRO A 80 8.02 12.43 13.62
CA PRO A 80 9.33 12.64 12.99
C PRO A 80 10.43 11.72 13.53
N LYS A 81 10.29 11.23 14.77
CA LYS A 81 11.24 10.33 15.42
C LYS A 81 11.15 8.89 14.93
N ASP A 82 10.07 8.53 14.23
CA ASP A 82 9.82 7.16 13.77
C ASP A 82 10.18 6.97 12.28
N LYS A 83 10.76 8.00 11.65
CA LYS A 83 11.27 7.93 10.28
C LYS A 83 12.74 7.51 10.29
N PHE A 84 13.03 6.37 9.68
CA PHE A 84 14.39 5.88 9.48
C PHE A 84 14.73 5.75 7.99
N ILE A 85 16.02 5.87 7.68
CA ILE A 85 16.59 5.59 6.37
C ILE A 85 17.59 4.46 6.55
N VAL A 86 17.52 3.44 5.67
CA VAL A 86 18.47 2.33 5.68
C VAL A 86 19.86 2.89 5.39
N LYS A 87 20.81 2.64 6.30
CA LYS A 87 22.20 3.04 6.15
C LYS A 87 22.99 1.91 5.48
N ASP A 88 23.24 2.05 4.19
CA ASP A 88 23.99 1.12 3.36
C ASP A 88 25.11 1.84 2.59
N ALA A 89 25.81 1.13 1.70
CA ALA A 89 26.91 1.69 0.92
C ALA A 89 26.49 2.88 0.03
N MET A 90 25.23 2.96 -0.38
CA MET A 90 24.70 4.03 -1.24
C MET A 90 24.30 5.26 -0.41
N THR A 91 23.73 5.05 0.78
CA THR A 91 23.16 6.12 1.60
C THR A 91 24.12 6.68 2.64
N GLU A 92 25.11 5.89 3.08
CA GLU A 92 25.99 6.24 4.20
C GLU A 92 26.68 7.60 4.02
N ARG A 93 27.08 7.94 2.80
CA ARG A 93 27.83 9.18 2.50
C ARG A 93 26.99 10.27 1.84
N THR A 94 25.74 9.98 1.49
CA THR A 94 24.88 10.87 0.71
C THR A 94 23.74 11.47 1.52
N VAL A 95 23.34 10.79 2.60
CA VAL A 95 22.28 11.25 3.50
C VAL A 95 22.86 12.14 4.61
N TRP A 96 22.12 13.21 4.94
CA TRP A 96 22.42 14.04 6.09
C TRP A 96 21.90 13.38 7.39
N TRP A 97 22.81 12.75 8.13
CA TRP A 97 22.48 11.91 9.29
C TRP A 97 22.16 12.68 10.58
N ASP A 98 22.56 13.95 10.71
CA ASP A 98 22.25 14.73 11.92
C ASP A 98 20.74 14.97 12.09
N ASN A 99 19.98 14.83 10.99
CA ASN A 99 18.54 15.09 10.95
C ASN A 99 17.70 13.88 10.49
N ASN A 100 18.31 12.71 10.30
CA ASN A 100 17.59 11.49 9.88
C ASN A 100 18.01 10.30 10.74
N GLY A 101 17.03 9.55 11.24
CA GLY A 101 17.29 8.28 11.91
C GLY A 101 17.90 7.26 10.95
N SER A 102 18.92 6.53 11.41
CA SER A 102 19.50 5.41 10.65
C SER A 102 18.96 4.07 11.15
N ILE A 103 18.71 3.15 10.23
CA ILE A 103 18.44 1.73 10.52
C ILE A 103 19.41 0.87 9.71
N THR A 104 19.90 -0.23 10.26
CA THR A 104 20.77 -1.14 9.49
C THR A 104 19.96 -1.98 8.49
N PRO A 105 20.57 -2.51 7.41
CA PRO A 105 19.90 -3.41 6.49
C PRO A 105 19.28 -4.63 7.19
N GLU A 106 19.93 -5.16 8.23
CA GLU A 106 19.45 -6.31 9.00
C GLU A 106 18.24 -5.95 9.87
N GLN A 107 18.25 -4.78 10.49
CA GLN A 107 17.11 -4.29 11.27
C GLN A 107 15.89 -4.04 10.37
N PHE A 108 16.10 -3.41 9.20
CA PHE A 108 15.05 -3.24 8.20
C PHE A 108 14.54 -4.60 7.70
N GLY A 109 15.44 -5.54 7.40
CA GLY A 109 15.08 -6.88 6.93
C GLY A 109 14.21 -7.64 7.92
N ARG A 110 14.43 -7.49 9.24
CA ARG A 110 13.55 -8.05 10.28
C ARG A 110 12.16 -7.43 10.24
N LEU A 111 12.07 -6.09 10.26
CA LEU A 111 10.78 -5.40 10.20
C LEU A 111 10.01 -5.75 8.94
N HIS A 112 10.70 -5.89 7.80
CA HIS A 112 10.09 -6.24 6.52
C HIS A 112 9.56 -7.69 6.50
N GLN A 113 10.09 -8.60 7.32
CA GLN A 113 9.57 -9.97 7.42
C GLN A 113 8.33 -10.08 8.32
N ASP A 114 8.08 -9.09 9.17
CA ASP A 114 6.91 -9.05 10.06
C ASP A 114 5.63 -8.61 9.33
N PHE A 115 5.76 -8.02 8.13
CA PHE A 115 4.64 -7.62 7.25
C PHE A 115 4.18 -8.78 6.37
#